data_AF-A0A8J5KYT8-F1
#
_entry.id   AF-A0A8J5KYT8-F1
#
_cell.length_a   1.000
_cell.length_b   1.000
_cell.length_c   1.000
_cell.angle_alpha   90.00
_cell.angle_beta   90.00
_cell.angle_gamma   90.00
#
_symmetry.space_group_name_H-M   'P 1'
#
loop_
_entity.id
_entity.type
_entity.pdbx_description
1 polymer ?
#
loop_
_entity_poly.entity_id
_entity_poly.type
_entity_poly.pdbx_seq_one_letter_code
_entity_poly.pdbx_strand_id
1 'polypeptide(L)'
;MFSHPRLSARPAHHRLLSCDCPRSALVALHKAYIELFTILLKLRMLKFCGIFKKKDLQEKKAGERTDPFTWMIDGFSTLANRGADTYYSGSFTACGFNWKLRLESVLEEDGEKYVGLYLSHDDAASKNSVIKAIYKLFIYDQLHAEHIQKEGEDYFHNKSHDGFCCKVAWNKFNSSKSGLLFNDCCIFGADVLEACKWDKGISESLSLNKDPTSRIYTWAIKDVSKSNVVLTSEAFAAGGYSWRILIYPNLAINKDSLGVFLTMDNAANLASKTRVYVEYSLCLLDIHNGKHQKLTGKSLFSSGSSGWGWNEFLSWKDVQNPSRGFLHNDTCIIDASVCVLGVDTIA
;
A
#
# COMPACT_ATOMS: atom_id res chain seq x y z
N MET A 1 -5.53 -90.58 -66.13
CA MET A 1 -6.98 -90.62 -66.41
C MET A 1 -7.68 -90.55 -65.05
N PHE A 2 -8.45 -89.49 -64.80
CA PHE A 2 -9.52 -89.24 -63.79
C PHE A 2 -9.52 -90.03 -62.46
N SER A 3 -9.87 -89.55 -61.27
CA SER A 3 -10.38 -88.31 -60.67
C SER A 3 -10.60 -88.63 -59.18
N HIS A 4 -10.59 -87.63 -58.28
CA HIS A 4 -10.79 -87.76 -56.82
C HIS A 4 -12.09 -88.49 -56.38
N PRO A 5 -12.19 -88.86 -55.09
CA PRO A 5 -13.09 -88.08 -54.22
C PRO A 5 -12.54 -87.73 -52.82
N ARG A 6 -13.27 -86.81 -52.19
CA ARG A 6 -12.95 -85.93 -51.05
C ARG A 6 -13.11 -86.56 -49.65
N LEU A 7 -12.63 -85.78 -48.67
CA LEU A 7 -13.06 -85.57 -47.28
C LEU A 7 -12.36 -86.38 -46.17
N SER A 8 -11.52 -85.68 -45.40
CA SER A 8 -11.64 -85.60 -43.94
C SER A 8 -10.61 -84.60 -43.40
N ALA A 9 -11.10 -83.48 -42.83
CA ALA A 9 -10.31 -82.58 -42.01
C ALA A 9 -10.87 -82.58 -40.59
N ARG A 10 -10.11 -83.15 -39.64
CA ARG A 10 -10.18 -82.86 -38.21
C ARG A 10 -8.74 -82.77 -37.68
N PRO A 11 -8.26 -81.62 -37.20
CA PRO A 11 -7.01 -81.54 -36.47
C PRO A 11 -7.24 -81.82 -34.98
N ALA A 12 -6.23 -82.45 -34.38
CA ALA A 12 -6.15 -82.82 -32.98
C ALA A 12 -6.02 -81.59 -32.05
N HIS A 13 -6.63 -81.71 -30.87
CA HIS A 13 -6.50 -80.78 -29.76
C HIS A 13 -5.07 -80.76 -29.19
N HIS A 14 -4.41 -79.59 -29.22
CA HIS A 14 -3.34 -79.27 -28.27
C HIS A 14 -3.97 -78.68 -27.01
N ARG A 15 -3.76 -79.35 -25.86
CA ARG A 15 -4.06 -78.81 -24.52
C ARG A 15 -3.12 -77.63 -24.24
N LEU A 16 -3.69 -76.45 -24.01
CA LEU A 16 -3.05 -75.39 -23.23
C LEU A 16 -3.72 -75.38 -21.86
N LEU A 17 -2.92 -75.58 -20.82
CA LEU A 17 -3.32 -75.48 -19.42
C LEU A 17 -3.74 -74.03 -19.12
N SER A 18 -5.00 -73.82 -18.79
CA SER A 18 -5.51 -72.55 -18.26
C SER A 18 -5.08 -72.40 -16.80
N CYS A 19 -4.17 -71.49 -16.53
CA CYS A 19 -3.91 -71.03 -15.16
C CYS A 19 -5.03 -70.06 -14.76
N ASP A 20 -6.08 -70.57 -14.11
CA ASP A 20 -7.08 -69.75 -13.45
C ASP A 20 -6.44 -69.05 -12.24
N CYS A 21 -6.05 -67.79 -12.41
CA CYS A 21 -5.72 -66.93 -11.28
C CYS A 21 -7.05 -66.48 -10.64
N PRO A 22 -7.37 -66.89 -9.40
CA PRO A 22 -8.68 -66.57 -8.82
C PRO A 22 -8.82 -65.06 -8.66
N ARG A 23 -10.00 -64.50 -9.02
CA ARG A 23 -10.31 -63.05 -8.91
C ARG A 23 -9.98 -62.45 -7.53
N SER A 24 -10.00 -63.27 -6.47
CA SER A 24 -9.58 -62.89 -5.12
C SER A 24 -8.09 -62.54 -5.02
N ALA A 25 -7.20 -63.22 -5.76
CA ALA A 25 -5.77 -62.94 -5.79
C ALA A 25 -5.44 -61.62 -6.50
N LEU A 26 -6.18 -61.30 -7.57
CA LEU A 26 -6.04 -60.03 -8.30
C LEU A 26 -6.52 -58.84 -7.48
N VAL A 27 -7.62 -58.99 -6.72
CA VAL A 27 -8.11 -57.97 -5.78
C VAL A 27 -7.15 -57.80 -4.60
N ALA A 28 -6.56 -58.90 -4.09
CA ALA A 28 -5.57 -58.85 -3.03
C ALA A 28 -4.27 -58.14 -3.48
N LEU A 29 -3.80 -58.41 -4.70
CA LEU A 29 -2.64 -57.72 -5.30
C LEU A 29 -2.90 -56.24 -5.51
N HIS A 30 -4.10 -55.85 -5.96
CA HIS A 30 -4.45 -54.44 -6.13
C HIS A 30 -4.56 -53.70 -4.79
N LYS A 31 -5.14 -54.32 -3.76
CA LYS A 31 -5.14 -53.77 -2.39
C LYS A 31 -3.74 -53.65 -1.81
N ALA A 32 -2.91 -54.69 -1.96
CA ALA A 32 -1.53 -54.67 -1.50
C ALA A 32 -0.69 -53.61 -2.22
N TYR A 33 -0.92 -53.38 -3.51
CA TYR A 33 -0.27 -52.33 -4.29
C TYR A 33 -0.68 -50.92 -3.80
N ILE A 34 -1.98 -50.70 -3.53
CA ILE A 34 -2.47 -49.44 -2.97
C ILE A 34 -1.90 -49.20 -1.56
N GLU A 35 -1.84 -50.22 -0.71
CA GLU A 35 -1.25 -50.11 0.62
C GLU A 35 0.25 -49.84 0.56
N LEU A 36 1.01 -50.55 -0.28
CA LEU A 36 2.44 -50.29 -0.47
C LEU A 36 2.70 -48.90 -1.04
N PHE A 37 1.89 -48.45 -2.00
CA PHE A 37 1.99 -47.10 -2.56
C PHE A 37 1.67 -46.02 -1.50
N THR A 38 0.65 -46.25 -0.67
CA THR A 38 0.29 -45.37 0.45
C THR A 38 1.37 -45.33 1.52
N ILE A 39 2.00 -46.46 1.83
CA ILE A 39 3.13 -46.57 2.76
C ILE A 39 4.37 -45.88 2.18
N LEU A 40 4.66 -46.03 0.89
CA LEU A 40 5.74 -45.32 0.19
C LEU A 40 5.51 -43.80 0.17
N LEU A 41 4.27 -43.35 -0.02
CA LEU A 41 3.91 -41.93 0.10
C LEU A 41 4.11 -41.44 1.54
N LYS A 42 3.63 -42.17 2.54
CA LYS A 42 3.83 -41.83 3.96
C LYS A 42 5.31 -41.83 4.35
N LEU A 43 6.12 -42.74 3.83
CA LEU A 43 7.56 -42.77 4.05
C LEU A 43 8.30 -41.63 3.33
N ARG A 44 7.85 -41.21 2.14
CA ARG A 44 8.35 -39.99 1.47
C ARG A 44 7.96 -38.74 2.27
N MET A 45 6.73 -38.66 2.77
CA MET A 45 6.25 -37.57 3.64
C MET A 45 6.99 -37.53 4.98
N LEU A 46 7.31 -38.69 5.57
CA LEU A 46 8.10 -38.79 6.81
C LEU A 46 9.58 -38.43 6.58
N LYS A 47 10.16 -38.73 5.41
CA LYS A 47 11.50 -38.23 5.03
C LYS A 47 11.51 -36.70 4.86
N PHE A 48 10.40 -36.10 4.42
CA PHE A 48 10.22 -34.65 4.35
C PHE A 48 9.97 -34.01 5.73
N CYS A 49 9.25 -34.69 6.63
CA CYS A 49 8.93 -34.16 7.97
C CYS A 49 10.07 -34.37 9.00
N GLY A 50 11.02 -35.27 8.73
CA GLY A 50 12.00 -35.76 9.71
C GLY A 50 13.35 -35.06 9.82
N ILE A 51 13.65 -34.00 9.06
CA ILE A 51 15.01 -33.40 9.04
C ILE A 51 15.23 -32.26 10.04
N PHE A 52 14.20 -31.74 10.74
CA PHE A 52 14.42 -30.68 11.74
C PHE A 52 14.05 -31.06 13.16
N LYS A 53 15.03 -31.57 13.93
CA LYS A 53 15.11 -31.35 15.37
C LYS A 53 16.54 -30.98 15.83
N LYS A 54 16.66 -29.71 16.22
CA LYS A 54 17.52 -29.08 17.24
C LYS A 54 19.01 -29.48 17.33
N LYS A 55 19.86 -28.51 16.94
CA LYS A 55 21.15 -28.07 17.54
C LYS A 55 21.74 -27.05 16.55
N ASP A 56 22.15 -25.83 16.84
CA ASP A 56 22.42 -25.09 18.08
C ASP A 56 22.12 -23.60 17.82
N LEU A 57 21.94 -22.85 18.90
CA LEU A 57 21.75 -21.40 18.90
C LEU A 57 23.06 -20.72 18.44
N GLN A 58 23.13 -20.24 17.20
CA GLN A 58 24.10 -19.24 16.78
C GLN A 58 23.43 -18.23 15.84
N GLU A 59 23.71 -16.94 16.10
CA GLU A 59 23.23 -15.78 15.36
C GLU A 59 23.52 -15.93 13.85
N LYS A 60 22.47 -16.08 13.04
CA LYS A 60 22.58 -16.23 11.59
C LYS A 60 22.52 -14.87 10.89
N LYS A 61 23.54 -14.57 10.09
CA LYS A 61 23.73 -13.33 9.32
C LYS A 61 22.82 -13.29 8.08
N ALA A 62 22.53 -12.07 7.61
CA ALA A 62 21.75 -11.78 6.41
C ALA A 62 22.33 -12.49 5.16
N GLY A 63 21.47 -13.22 4.43
CA GLY A 63 21.79 -13.88 3.16
C GLY A 63 21.61 -15.40 3.12
N GLU A 64 21.19 -16.05 4.20
CA GLU A 64 20.92 -17.51 4.19
C GLU A 64 19.54 -17.79 3.59
N ARG A 65 19.49 -18.50 2.45
CA ARG A 65 18.26 -18.90 1.76
C ARG A 65 17.40 -19.76 2.72
N THR A 66 16.24 -19.24 3.12
CA THR A 66 15.26 -20.00 3.89
C THR A 66 14.59 -21.03 2.99
N ASP A 67 14.34 -22.24 3.50
CA ASP A 67 13.58 -23.24 2.75
C ASP A 67 12.16 -22.70 2.45
N PRO A 68 11.60 -23.02 1.27
CA PRO A 68 10.24 -22.61 0.90
C PRO A 68 9.21 -23.09 1.94
N PHE A 69 8.30 -22.21 2.35
CA PHE A 69 7.18 -22.58 3.20
C PHE A 69 6.16 -23.36 2.40
N THR A 70 5.67 -24.48 2.95
CA THR A 70 4.65 -25.33 2.32
C THR A 70 3.44 -25.49 3.22
N TRP A 71 2.26 -25.47 2.61
CA TRP A 71 0.97 -25.61 3.28
C TRP A 71 0.11 -26.64 2.55
N MET A 72 -0.10 -27.78 3.21
CA MET A 72 -0.95 -28.86 2.71
C MET A 72 -2.37 -28.70 3.24
N ILE A 73 -3.34 -28.86 2.35
CA ILE A 73 -4.76 -28.99 2.68
C ILE A 73 -5.18 -30.41 2.32
N ASP A 74 -5.65 -31.15 3.32
CA ASP A 74 -6.30 -32.45 3.18
C ASP A 74 -7.81 -32.23 3.31
N GLY A 75 -8.59 -32.72 2.34
CA GLY A 75 -10.03 -32.49 2.27
C GLY A 75 -10.44 -31.22 1.52
N PHE A 76 -9.71 -30.82 0.47
CA PHE A 76 -9.95 -29.56 -0.26
C PHE A 76 -11.37 -29.45 -0.82
N SER A 77 -11.98 -30.55 -1.26
CA SER A 77 -13.35 -30.58 -1.75
C SER A 77 -14.35 -30.09 -0.69
N THR A 78 -14.14 -30.45 0.58
CA THR A 78 -14.96 -29.99 1.71
C THR A 78 -14.83 -28.48 1.91
N LEU A 79 -13.63 -27.97 1.71
CA LEU A 79 -13.30 -26.55 1.82
C LEU A 79 -13.94 -25.75 0.67
N ALA A 80 -13.85 -26.24 -0.57
CA ALA A 80 -14.44 -25.58 -1.74
C ALA A 80 -15.97 -25.61 -1.76
N ASN A 81 -16.60 -26.68 -1.25
CA ASN A 81 -18.06 -26.82 -1.23
C ASN A 81 -18.76 -25.89 -0.23
N ARG A 82 -18.04 -25.26 0.70
CA ARG A 82 -18.60 -24.33 1.69
C ARG A 82 -18.86 -22.91 1.14
N GLY A 83 -18.34 -22.59 -0.05
CA GLY A 83 -18.47 -21.27 -0.68
C GLY A 83 -17.16 -20.47 -0.68
N ALA A 84 -17.23 -19.20 -1.08
CA ALA A 84 -16.11 -18.26 -1.20
C ALA A 84 -15.56 -17.83 0.18
N ASP A 85 -15.00 -18.79 0.91
CA ASP A 85 -14.33 -18.56 2.18
C ASP A 85 -12.85 -18.26 1.94
N THR A 86 -12.32 -17.28 2.68
CA THR A 86 -10.89 -16.96 2.71
C THR A 86 -10.23 -17.78 3.82
N TYR A 87 -9.17 -18.50 3.48
CA TYR A 87 -8.45 -19.37 4.41
C TYR A 87 -7.01 -18.89 4.57
N TYR A 88 -6.45 -19.06 5.76
CA TYR A 88 -5.08 -18.65 6.06
C TYR A 88 -4.25 -19.84 6.56
N SER A 89 -2.99 -19.91 6.13
CA SER A 89 -2.02 -20.79 6.76
C SER A 89 -1.66 -20.30 8.17
N GLY A 90 -0.91 -21.13 8.90
CA GLY A 90 -0.13 -20.65 10.04
C GLY A 90 0.92 -19.62 9.60
N SER A 91 1.40 -18.83 10.56
CA SER A 91 2.48 -17.88 10.37
C SER A 91 3.81 -18.58 10.10
N PHE A 92 4.64 -18.00 9.23
CA PHE A 92 6.02 -18.42 9.01
C PHE A 92 6.93 -17.21 8.88
N THR A 93 8.19 -17.36 9.26
CA THR A 93 9.18 -16.27 9.24
C THR A 93 10.14 -16.46 8.07
N ALA A 94 10.30 -15.41 7.26
CA ALA A 94 11.26 -15.37 6.15
C ALA A 94 11.78 -13.95 5.97
N CYS A 95 13.08 -13.81 5.66
CA CYS A 95 13.77 -12.52 5.52
C CYS A 95 13.60 -11.56 6.73
N GLY A 96 13.38 -12.09 7.94
CA GLY A 96 13.18 -11.29 9.16
C GLY A 96 11.76 -10.74 9.35
N PHE A 97 10.80 -11.14 8.51
CA PHE A 97 9.39 -10.76 8.61
C PHE A 97 8.49 -11.98 8.76
N ASN A 98 7.29 -11.78 9.30
CA ASN A 98 6.29 -12.83 9.47
C ASN A 98 5.27 -12.75 8.33
N TRP A 99 4.95 -13.91 7.79
CA TRP A 99 4.10 -14.08 6.62
C TRP A 99 3.06 -15.17 6.86
N LYS A 100 1.98 -15.13 6.08
CA LYS A 100 0.97 -16.17 5.94
C LYS A 100 0.65 -16.36 4.47
N LEU A 101 0.13 -17.53 4.12
CA LEU A 101 -0.56 -17.72 2.85
C LEU A 101 -2.04 -17.46 3.06
N ARG A 102 -2.64 -16.71 2.13
CA ARG A 102 -4.10 -16.56 2.03
C ARG A 102 -4.56 -17.32 0.79
N LEU A 103 -5.55 -18.17 0.97
CA LEU A 103 -6.17 -18.98 -0.07
C LEU A 103 -7.62 -18.54 -0.25
N GLU A 104 -7.99 -18.30 -1.49
CA GLU A 104 -9.37 -18.24 -1.95
C GLU A 104 -9.65 -19.50 -2.76
N SER A 105 -10.47 -20.39 -2.21
CA SER A 105 -10.73 -21.71 -2.79
C SER A 105 -11.55 -21.67 -4.07
N VAL A 106 -12.44 -20.68 -4.19
CA VAL A 106 -13.23 -20.40 -5.38
C VAL A 106 -13.34 -18.89 -5.55
N LEU A 107 -12.54 -18.35 -6.47
CA LEU A 107 -12.63 -16.99 -6.98
C LEU A 107 -13.42 -17.02 -8.29
N GLU A 108 -14.44 -16.18 -8.43
CA GLU A 108 -15.22 -16.03 -9.67
C GLU A 108 -14.91 -14.68 -10.33
N GLU A 109 -14.38 -14.71 -11.56
CA GLU A 109 -14.07 -13.53 -12.38
C GLU A 109 -14.53 -13.78 -13.81
N ASP A 110 -15.32 -12.86 -14.37
CA ASP A 110 -15.85 -12.93 -15.75
C ASP A 110 -16.57 -14.26 -16.10
N GLY A 111 -17.22 -14.87 -15.11
CA GLY A 111 -17.94 -16.15 -15.26
C GLY A 111 -17.05 -17.39 -15.16
N GLU A 112 -15.74 -17.22 -14.96
CA GLU A 112 -14.77 -18.30 -14.80
C GLU A 112 -14.35 -18.48 -13.34
N LYS A 113 -14.07 -19.74 -12.96
CA LYS A 113 -13.68 -20.11 -11.58
C LYS A 113 -12.19 -20.33 -11.47
N TYR A 114 -11.60 -19.86 -10.36
CA TYR A 114 -10.18 -19.98 -10.06
C TYR A 114 -9.94 -20.38 -8.61
N VAL A 115 -8.78 -20.98 -8.37
CA VAL A 115 -8.15 -21.05 -7.05
C VAL A 115 -7.10 -19.94 -6.97
N GLY A 116 -7.18 -19.09 -5.96
CA GLY A 116 -6.29 -17.94 -5.78
C GLY A 116 -5.41 -18.08 -4.55
N LEU A 117 -4.10 -17.97 -4.73
CA LEU A 117 -3.11 -17.98 -3.65
C LEU A 117 -2.42 -16.62 -3.54
N TYR A 118 -2.28 -16.12 -2.32
CA TYR A 118 -1.61 -14.85 -2.01
C TYR A 118 -0.59 -15.04 -0.90
N LEU A 119 0.48 -14.24 -0.92
CA LEU A 119 1.31 -14.00 0.24
C LEU A 119 0.68 -12.87 1.05
N SER A 120 0.64 -13.01 2.37
CA SER A 120 0.08 -12.05 3.30
C SER A 120 1.10 -11.68 4.38
N HIS A 121 1.25 -10.40 4.70
CA HIS A 121 2.13 -9.95 5.78
C HIS A 121 1.43 -10.09 7.14
N ASP A 122 2.05 -10.84 8.05
CA ASP A 122 1.50 -11.21 9.35
C ASP A 122 2.12 -10.38 10.49
N ASP A 123 1.89 -9.07 10.46
CA ASP A 123 2.23 -8.21 11.59
C ASP A 123 1.17 -7.11 11.80
N ALA A 124 0.62 -7.09 13.01
CA ALA A 124 -0.28 -6.05 13.49
C ALA A 124 0.46 -4.86 14.11
N ALA A 125 1.77 -4.99 14.37
CA ALA A 125 2.58 -4.05 15.14
C ALA A 125 3.33 -3.02 14.29
N SER A 126 3.53 -3.25 12.99
CA SER A 126 4.28 -2.36 12.09
C SER A 126 3.44 -1.17 11.58
N LYS A 127 2.79 -0.43 12.50
CA LYS A 127 1.98 0.73 12.14
C LYS A 127 2.86 1.76 11.39
N ASN A 128 2.64 1.88 10.07
CA ASN A 128 3.23 2.83 9.13
C ASN A 128 4.55 2.38 8.45
N SER A 129 4.96 1.12 8.59
CA SER A 129 6.05 0.58 7.77
C SER A 129 5.49 -0.07 6.51
N VAL A 130 6.03 0.30 5.35
CA VAL A 130 5.81 -0.44 4.10
C VAL A 130 6.92 -1.48 4.01
N ILE A 131 6.58 -2.71 3.67
CA ILE A 131 7.56 -3.78 3.46
C ILE A 131 7.56 -4.10 1.98
N LYS A 132 8.72 -3.97 1.35
CA LYS A 132 8.93 -4.42 -0.01
C LYS A 132 9.38 -5.88 0.06
N ALA A 133 8.76 -6.77 -0.71
CA ALA A 133 9.20 -8.15 -0.81
C ALA A 133 9.18 -8.68 -2.25
N ILE A 134 10.18 -9.51 -2.57
CA ILE A 134 10.28 -10.30 -3.80
C ILE A 134 10.11 -11.76 -3.39
N TYR A 135 9.13 -12.43 -4.00
CA TYR A 135 8.76 -13.77 -3.58
C TYR A 135 8.16 -14.59 -4.72
N LYS A 136 8.15 -15.90 -4.51
CA LYS A 136 7.50 -16.90 -5.37
C LYS A 136 6.33 -17.51 -4.63
N LEU A 137 5.21 -17.66 -5.33
CA LEU A 137 4.11 -18.51 -4.90
C LEU A 137 4.08 -19.75 -5.78
N PHE A 138 3.76 -20.91 -5.17
CA PHE A 138 3.69 -22.17 -5.89
C PHE A 138 2.53 -23.06 -5.47
N ILE A 139 2.05 -23.85 -6.43
CA ILE A 139 1.02 -24.88 -6.28
C ILE A 139 1.60 -26.16 -6.87
N TYR A 140 1.78 -27.18 -6.03
CA TYR A 140 2.50 -28.40 -6.43
C TYR A 140 1.62 -29.33 -7.26
N ASP A 141 2.22 -29.82 -8.35
CA ASP A 141 1.74 -30.98 -9.08
C ASP A 141 2.34 -32.24 -8.46
N GLN A 142 1.50 -32.96 -7.72
CA GLN A 142 1.89 -34.14 -6.95
C GLN A 142 2.12 -35.38 -7.83
N LEU A 143 1.64 -35.38 -9.07
CA LEU A 143 1.79 -36.50 -10.00
C LEU A 143 3.12 -36.43 -10.75
N HIS A 144 3.49 -35.23 -11.20
CA HIS A 144 4.67 -35.02 -12.04
C HIS A 144 5.88 -34.49 -11.25
N ALA A 145 5.71 -34.21 -9.96
CA ALA A 145 6.72 -33.57 -9.11
C ALA A 145 7.19 -32.21 -9.68
N GLU A 146 6.23 -31.48 -10.25
CA GLU A 146 6.41 -30.12 -10.77
C GLU A 146 5.58 -29.14 -9.93
N HIS A 147 5.54 -27.87 -10.33
CA HIS A 147 4.69 -26.86 -9.70
C HIS A 147 4.31 -25.76 -10.69
N ILE A 148 3.10 -25.22 -10.51
CA ILE A 148 2.77 -23.90 -11.04
C ILE A 148 3.42 -22.90 -10.12
N GLN A 149 4.18 -21.94 -10.66
CA GLN A 149 4.77 -20.86 -9.90
C GLN A 149 4.51 -19.50 -10.52
N LYS A 150 4.45 -18.48 -9.67
CA LYS A 150 4.47 -17.08 -10.06
C LYS A 150 5.43 -16.33 -9.13
N GLU A 151 6.36 -15.60 -9.73
CA GLU A 151 7.32 -14.75 -9.04
C GLU A 151 6.95 -13.28 -9.28
N GLY A 152 7.17 -12.44 -8.27
CA GLY A 152 6.93 -11.02 -8.39
C GLY A 152 7.43 -10.24 -7.19
N GLU A 153 7.19 -8.94 -7.28
CA GLU A 153 7.53 -7.94 -6.26
C GLU A 153 6.24 -7.24 -5.82
N ASP A 154 6.06 -7.07 -4.51
CA ASP A 154 4.96 -6.27 -3.94
C ASP A 154 5.38 -5.44 -2.73
N TYR A 155 4.50 -4.48 -2.40
CA TYR A 155 4.63 -3.56 -1.28
C TYR A 155 3.48 -3.81 -0.30
N PHE A 156 3.82 -4.36 0.85
CA PHE A 156 2.89 -4.72 1.92
C PHE A 156 2.74 -3.53 2.87
N HIS A 157 1.51 -3.09 3.11
CA HIS A 157 1.21 -1.93 3.96
C HIS A 157 -0.03 -2.17 4.83
N ASN A 158 -0.23 -1.35 5.88
CA ASN A 158 -1.35 -1.48 6.84
C ASN A 158 -2.78 -1.58 6.26
N LYS A 159 -2.97 -1.25 4.98
CA LYS A 159 -4.29 -1.27 4.30
C LYS A 159 -4.38 -2.35 3.21
N SER A 160 -3.25 -2.95 2.83
CA SER A 160 -3.16 -4.04 1.85
C SER A 160 -2.11 -5.00 2.37
N HIS A 161 -2.59 -6.02 3.08
CA HIS A 161 -1.73 -7.03 3.68
C HIS A 161 -1.35 -8.12 2.70
N ASP A 162 -1.98 -8.17 1.52
CA ASP A 162 -1.79 -9.21 0.52
C ASP A 162 -1.12 -8.66 -0.74
N GLY A 163 -0.19 -9.42 -1.30
CA GLY A 163 0.46 -9.12 -2.57
C GLY A 163 -0.30 -9.71 -3.77
N PHE A 164 0.39 -9.97 -4.88
CA PHE A 164 -0.20 -10.49 -6.10
C PHE A 164 -0.81 -11.89 -5.89
N CYS A 165 -1.84 -12.19 -6.69
CA CYS A 165 -2.47 -13.49 -6.73
C CYS A 165 -1.77 -14.43 -7.74
N CYS A 166 -1.42 -15.64 -7.29
CA CYS A 166 -1.14 -16.78 -8.15
C CYS A 166 -2.46 -17.54 -8.37
N LYS A 167 -3.07 -17.35 -9.55
CA LYS A 167 -4.38 -17.94 -9.92
C LYS A 167 -4.22 -19.18 -10.78
N VAL A 168 -5.03 -20.19 -10.53
CA VAL A 168 -5.16 -21.38 -11.40
C VAL A 168 -6.63 -21.61 -11.71
N ALA A 169 -6.96 -21.75 -12.99
CA ALA A 169 -8.32 -22.04 -13.43
C ALA A 169 -8.81 -23.35 -12.79
N TRP A 170 -10.05 -23.33 -12.31
CA TRP A 170 -10.65 -24.43 -11.56
C TRP A 170 -10.66 -25.74 -12.35
N ASN A 171 -10.94 -25.67 -13.65
CA ASN A 171 -10.91 -26.83 -14.55
C ASN A 171 -9.52 -27.48 -14.63
N LYS A 172 -8.44 -26.69 -14.56
CA LYS A 172 -7.06 -27.17 -14.52
C LYS A 172 -6.73 -27.70 -13.12
N PHE A 173 -7.11 -26.99 -12.07
CA PHE A 173 -6.86 -27.40 -10.68
C PHE A 173 -7.50 -28.74 -10.34
N ASN A 174 -8.78 -28.91 -10.69
CA ASN A 174 -9.58 -30.10 -10.40
C ASN A 174 -9.48 -31.19 -11.48
N SER A 175 -8.57 -31.05 -12.45
CA SER A 175 -8.35 -32.05 -13.48
C SER A 175 -7.57 -33.24 -12.91
N SER A 176 -8.05 -34.46 -13.14
CA SER A 176 -7.33 -35.69 -12.78
C SER A 176 -5.96 -35.85 -13.45
N LYS A 177 -5.66 -35.02 -14.46
CA LYS A 177 -4.39 -35.01 -15.19
C LYS A 177 -3.39 -33.97 -14.67
N SER A 178 -3.79 -33.03 -13.82
CA SER A 178 -2.92 -31.91 -13.42
C SER A 178 -2.12 -32.17 -12.16
N GLY A 179 -2.49 -33.16 -11.34
CA GLY A 179 -1.83 -33.47 -10.07
C GLY A 179 -1.88 -32.38 -8.99
N LEU A 180 -2.52 -31.24 -9.26
CA LEU A 180 -2.65 -30.11 -8.34
C LEU A 180 -3.57 -30.45 -7.17
N LEU A 181 -4.67 -31.13 -7.47
CA LEU A 181 -5.53 -31.80 -6.50
C LEU A 181 -5.41 -33.31 -6.71
N PHE A 182 -4.84 -34.00 -5.72
CA PHE A 182 -4.63 -35.45 -5.76
C PHE A 182 -5.14 -36.09 -4.47
N ASN A 183 -6.05 -37.07 -4.58
CA ASN A 183 -6.71 -37.70 -3.43
C ASN A 183 -7.28 -36.69 -2.43
N ASP A 184 -7.95 -35.64 -2.95
CA ASP A 184 -8.51 -34.54 -2.17
C ASP A 184 -7.48 -33.72 -1.35
N CYS A 185 -6.19 -33.90 -1.64
CA CYS A 185 -5.09 -33.16 -1.06
C CYS A 185 -4.48 -32.19 -2.09
N CYS A 186 -4.11 -31.00 -1.66
CA CYS A 186 -3.32 -30.05 -2.44
C CYS A 186 -2.25 -29.39 -1.57
N ILE A 187 -1.15 -28.97 -2.19
CA ILE A 187 -0.02 -28.34 -1.49
C ILE A 187 0.27 -26.99 -2.14
N PHE A 188 0.20 -25.95 -1.32
CA PHE A 188 0.55 -24.57 -1.65
C PHE A 188 1.90 -24.22 -1.03
N GLY A 189 2.52 -23.12 -1.48
CA GLY A 189 3.61 -22.54 -0.71
C GLY A 189 4.15 -21.22 -1.23
N ALA A 190 5.11 -20.68 -0.49
CA ALA A 190 5.84 -19.47 -0.81
C ALA A 190 7.35 -19.57 -0.53
N ASP A 191 8.15 -18.92 -1.37
CA ASP A 191 9.58 -18.70 -1.16
C ASP A 191 9.80 -17.18 -1.17
N VAL A 192 10.02 -16.59 0.01
CA VAL A 192 10.31 -15.16 0.15
C VAL A 192 11.80 -14.97 -0.05
N LEU A 193 12.18 -14.43 -1.21
CA LEU A 193 13.56 -14.35 -1.64
C LEU A 193 14.26 -13.15 -1.00
N GLU A 194 13.56 -12.02 -0.98
CA GLU A 194 14.03 -10.77 -0.38
C GLU A 194 12.85 -10.07 0.28
N ALA A 195 13.09 -9.47 1.46
CA ALA A 195 12.17 -8.52 2.04
C ALA A 195 12.94 -7.48 2.85
N CYS A 196 12.50 -6.23 2.76
CA CYS A 196 13.06 -5.13 3.53
C CYS A 196 11.98 -4.12 3.91
N LYS A 197 12.23 -3.37 4.98
CA LYS A 197 11.47 -2.16 5.22
C LYS A 197 11.75 -1.20 4.08
N TRP A 198 10.70 -0.75 3.42
CA TRP A 198 10.79 0.31 2.46
C TRP A 198 10.95 1.62 3.22
N ASP A 199 12.21 1.95 3.50
CA ASP A 199 12.57 3.27 3.99
C ASP A 199 12.29 4.25 2.86
N LYS A 200 11.22 5.04 3.06
CA LYS A 200 10.80 6.08 2.14
C LYS A 200 12.03 6.91 1.73
N GLY A 201 12.23 7.07 0.43
CA GLY A 201 12.88 8.28 -0.07
C GLY A 201 12.15 9.55 0.43
N ILE A 202 12.61 10.73 0.02
CA ILE A 202 12.01 12.01 0.44
C ILE A 202 10.47 11.95 0.31
N SER A 203 9.76 12.09 1.43
CA SER A 203 8.29 12.01 1.48
C SER A 203 7.72 13.29 2.07
N GLU A 204 6.74 13.87 1.40
CA GLU A 204 6.02 15.05 1.86
C GLU A 204 4.64 14.66 2.42
N SER A 205 4.18 15.33 3.48
CA SER A 205 2.84 15.12 4.04
C SER A 205 2.20 16.43 4.49
N LEU A 206 1.00 16.70 3.97
CA LEU A 206 0.15 17.80 4.41
C LEU A 206 -0.88 17.30 5.43
N SER A 207 -0.76 17.77 6.67
CA SER A 207 -1.71 17.52 7.76
C SER A 207 -2.65 18.71 7.93
N LEU A 208 -3.91 18.56 7.54
CA LEU A 208 -4.93 19.61 7.66
C LEU A 208 -5.62 19.57 9.03
N ASN A 209 -5.88 20.75 9.58
CA ASN A 209 -6.71 20.94 10.76
C ASN A 209 -8.17 20.64 10.40
N LYS A 210 -8.87 19.88 11.23
CA LYS A 210 -10.28 19.52 10.99
C LYS A 210 -11.20 20.72 11.08
N ASP A 211 -10.99 21.57 12.08
CA ASP A 211 -11.81 22.75 12.37
C ASP A 211 -10.91 23.98 12.55
N PRO A 212 -10.33 24.52 11.45
CA PRO A 212 -9.43 25.65 11.55
C PRO A 212 -10.20 26.93 11.91
N THR A 213 -9.73 27.64 12.93
CA THR A 213 -10.34 28.90 13.38
C THR A 213 -9.56 30.09 12.83
N SER A 214 -10.27 31.06 12.28
CA SER A 214 -9.69 32.34 11.89
C SER A 214 -9.60 33.31 13.07
N ARG A 215 -8.53 34.10 13.12
CA ARG A 215 -8.40 35.24 14.04
C ARG A 215 -8.18 36.53 13.26
N ILE A 216 -8.87 37.58 13.66
CA ILE A 216 -8.70 38.93 13.11
C ILE A 216 -7.81 39.74 14.05
N TYR A 217 -6.87 40.48 13.47
CA TYR A 217 -6.03 41.47 14.15
C TYR A 217 -6.13 42.80 13.40
N THR A 218 -6.38 43.88 14.15
CA THR A 218 -6.55 45.24 13.61
C THR A 218 -5.36 46.10 13.99
N TRP A 219 -4.78 46.80 13.01
CA TRP A 219 -3.64 47.68 13.21
C TRP A 219 -3.93 49.07 12.65
N ALA A 220 -3.84 50.09 13.50
CA ALA A 220 -3.93 51.49 13.11
C ALA A 220 -2.53 52.09 12.97
N ILE A 221 -2.27 52.71 11.82
CA ILE A 221 -0.96 53.25 11.45
C ILE A 221 -1.10 54.75 11.20
N LYS A 222 -0.35 55.56 11.95
CA LYS A 222 -0.29 57.01 11.78
C LYS A 222 0.84 57.40 10.83
N ASP A 223 0.69 58.54 10.17
CA ASP A 223 1.69 59.16 9.29
C ASP A 223 2.17 58.23 8.15
N VAL A 224 1.30 57.33 7.68
CA VAL A 224 1.66 56.28 6.71
C VAL A 224 2.12 56.88 5.37
N SER A 225 1.51 57.99 4.95
CA SER A 225 1.83 58.66 3.67
C SER A 225 3.19 59.38 3.69
N LYS A 226 3.75 59.62 4.88
CA LYS A 226 5.03 60.29 5.07
C LYS A 226 6.19 59.30 5.26
N SER A 227 5.89 58.02 5.48
CA SER A 227 6.92 57.00 5.69
C SER A 227 7.50 56.54 4.36
N ASN A 228 8.83 56.41 4.30
CA ASN A 228 9.55 55.73 3.23
C ASN A 228 10.20 54.42 3.69
N VAL A 229 9.97 54.03 4.94
CA VAL A 229 10.51 52.80 5.54
C VAL A 229 9.40 51.76 5.71
N VAL A 230 9.78 50.49 5.74
CA VAL A 230 8.86 49.39 6.00
C VAL A 230 8.29 49.56 7.41
N LEU A 231 6.96 49.58 7.51
CA LEU A 231 6.26 49.66 8.78
C LEU A 231 5.86 48.25 9.19
N THR A 232 6.04 47.93 10.46
CA THR A 232 5.81 46.59 11.01
C THR A 232 4.86 46.69 12.19
N SER A 233 3.83 45.84 12.22
CA SER A 233 2.91 45.77 13.35
C SER A 233 3.55 45.09 14.56
N GLU A 234 2.91 45.24 15.72
CA GLU A 234 3.12 44.31 16.83
C GLU A 234 2.79 42.87 16.42
N ALA A 235 3.43 41.92 17.10
CA ALA A 235 3.18 40.51 16.89
C ALA A 235 1.82 40.11 17.45
N PHE A 236 1.10 39.25 16.73
CA PHE A 236 -0.18 38.70 17.16
C PHE A 236 -0.25 37.19 16.90
N ALA A 237 -0.91 36.46 17.81
CA ALA A 237 -0.97 35.00 17.75
C ALA A 237 -2.20 34.52 16.98
N ALA A 238 -2.05 33.63 16.01
CA ALA A 238 -3.17 32.95 15.33
C ALA A 238 -2.78 31.52 14.93
N GLY A 239 -3.68 30.56 15.19
CA GLY A 239 -3.48 29.15 14.83
C GLY A 239 -2.22 28.50 15.42
N GLY A 240 -1.76 28.96 16.60
CA GLY A 240 -0.54 28.46 17.26
C GLY A 240 0.76 29.11 16.79
N TYR A 241 0.71 30.08 15.87
CA TYR A 241 1.87 30.80 15.34
C TYR A 241 1.78 32.30 15.65
N SER A 242 2.93 32.98 15.59
CA SER A 242 3.05 34.43 15.76
C SER A 242 3.21 35.11 14.39
N TRP A 243 2.43 36.16 14.16
CA TRP A 243 2.30 36.86 12.88
C TRP A 243 2.51 38.37 13.05
N ARG A 244 2.89 39.04 11.97
CA ARG A 244 2.93 40.50 11.85
C ARG A 244 2.40 40.95 10.49
N ILE A 245 1.91 42.17 10.44
CA ILE A 245 1.62 42.88 9.18
C ILE A 245 2.84 43.73 8.82
N LEU A 246 3.26 43.66 7.57
CA LEU A 246 4.25 44.56 6.99
C LEU A 246 3.56 45.47 5.97
N ILE A 247 3.79 46.76 6.09
CA ILE A 247 3.43 47.74 5.08
C ILE A 247 4.71 48.24 4.43
N TYR A 248 4.74 48.19 3.11
CA TYR A 248 5.75 48.83 2.29
C TYR A 248 5.11 50.07 1.66
N PRO A 249 5.38 51.27 2.21
CA PRO A 249 4.82 52.51 1.65
C PRO A 249 5.25 52.71 0.20
N ASN A 250 6.50 52.39 -0.11
CA ASN A 250 7.04 52.43 -1.47
C ASN A 250 7.94 51.21 -1.69
N LEU A 251 7.59 50.37 -2.66
CA LEU A 251 8.47 49.30 -3.11
C LEU A 251 9.33 49.80 -4.28
N ALA A 252 10.60 49.40 -4.34
CA ALA A 252 11.50 49.82 -5.41
C ALA A 252 10.98 49.45 -6.82
N ILE A 253 10.21 48.37 -6.90
CA ILE A 253 9.62 47.85 -8.14
C ILE A 253 8.40 48.69 -8.56
N ASN A 254 7.62 49.21 -7.60
CA ASN A 254 6.40 49.98 -7.85
C ASN A 254 6.26 51.11 -6.81
N LYS A 255 6.67 52.32 -7.20
CA LYS A 255 6.70 53.49 -6.31
C LYS A 255 5.34 54.16 -6.08
N ASP A 256 4.29 53.73 -6.79
CA ASP A 256 2.98 54.39 -6.77
C ASP A 256 1.89 53.56 -6.06
N SER A 257 2.27 52.49 -5.38
CA SER A 257 1.32 51.59 -4.70
C SER A 257 1.81 51.16 -3.32
N LEU A 258 0.84 50.98 -2.42
CA LEU A 258 1.04 50.43 -1.10
C LEU A 258 1.22 48.91 -1.20
N GLY A 259 2.32 48.39 -0.68
CA GLY A 259 2.51 46.95 -0.49
C GLY A 259 2.05 46.52 0.90
N VAL A 260 1.28 45.44 1.01
CA VAL A 260 0.79 44.91 2.29
C VAL A 260 0.98 43.41 2.36
N PHE A 261 1.64 42.95 3.43
CA PHE A 261 2.05 41.55 3.61
C PHE A 261 1.72 41.05 5.01
N LEU A 262 1.41 39.76 5.09
CA LEU A 262 1.44 39.00 6.33
C LEU A 262 2.79 38.30 6.41
N THR A 263 3.45 38.36 7.56
CA THR A 263 4.71 37.66 7.81
C THR A 263 4.66 36.88 9.12
N MET A 264 5.38 35.77 9.18
CA MET A 264 5.57 34.99 10.40
C MET A 264 6.71 35.61 11.21
N ASP A 265 6.41 35.99 12.45
CA ASP A 265 7.32 36.71 13.36
C ASP A 265 8.57 35.87 13.70
N ASN A 266 8.39 34.58 13.97
CA ASN A 266 9.47 33.66 14.37
C ASN A 266 9.73 32.58 13.33
N ALA A 267 9.71 32.93 12.04
CA ALA A 267 9.89 31.97 10.95
C ALA A 267 11.21 31.18 11.03
N ALA A 268 12.27 31.79 11.57
CA ALA A 268 13.57 31.14 11.78
C ALA A 268 13.51 29.97 12.79
N ASN A 269 12.52 29.96 13.69
CA ASN A 269 12.33 28.89 14.66
C ASN A 269 11.50 27.72 14.08
N LEU A 270 10.98 27.86 12.87
CA LEU A 270 10.28 26.78 12.18
C LEU A 270 11.30 25.73 11.72
N ALA A 271 11.00 24.45 11.92
CA ALA A 271 11.88 23.37 11.50
C ALA A 271 12.16 23.42 9.99
N SER A 272 13.40 23.09 9.59
CA SER A 272 13.96 23.29 8.23
C SER A 272 13.25 22.54 7.10
N LYS A 273 12.31 21.64 7.43
CA LYS A 273 11.48 20.86 6.50
C LYS A 273 9.99 21.01 6.77
N THR A 274 9.59 22.09 7.45
CA THR A 274 8.20 22.37 7.80
C THR A 274 7.72 23.63 7.09
N ARG A 275 6.50 23.56 6.58
CA ARG A 275 5.76 24.70 6.03
C ARG A 275 4.38 24.76 6.70
N VAL A 276 3.89 25.95 6.95
CA VAL A 276 2.58 26.19 7.58
C VAL A 276 1.63 26.65 6.49
N TYR A 277 0.55 25.90 6.26
CA TYR A 277 -0.45 26.25 5.27
C TYR A 277 -1.50 27.18 5.87
N VAL A 278 -1.62 28.38 5.30
CA VAL A 278 -2.40 29.47 5.89
C VAL A 278 -3.31 30.08 4.85
N GLU A 279 -4.58 30.26 5.20
CA GLU A 279 -5.49 31.18 4.53
C GLU A 279 -5.47 32.51 5.29
N TYR A 280 -5.27 33.60 4.57
CA TYR A 280 -5.22 34.92 5.17
C TYR A 280 -5.92 35.95 4.29
N SER A 281 -6.41 37.01 4.91
CA SER A 281 -6.87 38.19 4.19
C SER A 281 -6.32 39.46 4.83
N LEU A 282 -5.89 40.38 4.00
CA LEU A 282 -5.49 41.73 4.40
C LEU A 282 -6.54 42.71 3.89
N CYS A 283 -6.99 43.61 4.75
CA CYS A 283 -8.14 44.48 4.49
C CYS A 283 -7.84 45.91 4.95
N LEU A 284 -7.78 46.85 4.01
CA LEU A 284 -7.67 48.28 4.31
C LEU A 284 -9.08 48.85 4.54
N LEU A 285 -9.32 49.39 5.72
CA LEU A 285 -10.66 49.83 6.13
C LEU A 285 -10.97 51.24 5.61
N ASP A 286 -12.03 51.32 4.79
CA ASP A 286 -12.75 52.59 4.56
C ASP A 286 -13.60 52.93 5.78
N ILE A 287 -13.24 53.99 6.49
CA ILE A 287 -13.91 54.42 7.72
C ILE A 287 -15.14 55.30 7.48
N HIS A 288 -15.40 55.72 6.23
CA HIS A 288 -16.50 56.63 5.90
C HIS A 288 -17.70 55.88 5.32
N ASN A 289 -17.47 54.98 4.36
CA ASN A 289 -18.56 54.31 3.62
C ASN A 289 -18.61 52.80 3.85
N GLY A 290 -17.69 52.23 4.64
CA GLY A 290 -17.58 50.79 4.86
C GLY A 290 -17.14 50.00 3.61
N LYS A 291 -16.71 50.67 2.54
CA LYS A 291 -16.25 50.02 1.30
C LYS A 291 -14.78 49.64 1.41
N HIS A 292 -14.49 48.66 2.26
CA HIS A 292 -13.14 48.21 2.54
C HIS A 292 -12.48 47.57 1.31
N GLN A 293 -11.16 47.70 1.19
CA GLN A 293 -10.36 47.02 0.16
C GLN A 293 -9.75 45.77 0.78
N LYS A 294 -10.24 44.59 0.38
CA LYS A 294 -9.83 43.30 0.93
C LYS A 294 -9.24 42.39 -0.14
N LEU A 295 -8.07 41.82 0.12
CA LEU A 295 -7.48 40.75 -0.69
C LEU A 295 -7.28 39.50 0.19
N THR A 296 -7.52 38.33 -0.38
CA THR A 296 -7.45 37.03 0.32
C THR A 296 -6.52 36.10 -0.44
N GLY A 297 -5.69 35.34 0.28
CA GLY A 297 -4.71 34.42 -0.30
C GLY A 297 -4.55 33.16 0.54
N LYS A 298 -3.93 32.15 -0.07
CA LYS A 298 -3.50 30.92 0.60
C LYS A 298 -2.03 30.68 0.27
N SER A 299 -1.22 30.42 1.28
CA SER A 299 0.23 30.26 1.08
C SER A 299 0.84 29.30 2.10
N LEU A 300 1.98 28.71 1.70
CA LEU A 300 2.83 27.90 2.56
C LEU A 300 3.95 28.78 3.13
N PHE A 301 3.84 29.12 4.41
CA PHE A 301 4.84 29.89 5.14
C PHE A 301 5.96 28.97 5.61
N SER A 302 7.22 29.37 5.42
CA SER A 302 8.38 28.59 5.84
C SER A 302 9.48 29.50 6.38
N SER A 303 10.56 28.92 6.90
CA SER A 303 11.74 29.70 7.29
C SER A 303 12.37 30.45 6.11
N GLY A 304 12.30 29.91 4.89
CA GLY A 304 12.79 30.54 3.66
C GLY A 304 11.77 31.43 2.93
N SER A 305 10.49 31.33 3.29
CA SER A 305 9.38 32.10 2.70
C SER A 305 8.42 32.51 3.82
N SER A 306 8.88 33.43 4.65
CA SER A 306 8.21 33.83 5.89
C SER A 306 7.09 34.84 5.68
N GLY A 307 7.00 35.49 4.52
CA GLY A 307 6.02 36.53 4.24
C GLY A 307 5.34 36.39 2.89
N TRP A 308 4.04 36.64 2.86
CA TRP A 308 3.19 36.59 1.67
C TRP A 308 2.19 37.75 1.67
N GLY A 309 1.89 38.30 0.50
CA GLY A 309 1.08 39.51 0.38
C GLY A 309 1.04 40.05 -1.04
N TRP A 310 0.76 41.35 -1.16
CA TRP A 310 0.59 42.02 -2.43
C TRP A 310 1.52 43.22 -2.53
N ASN A 311 2.39 43.23 -3.54
CA ASN A 311 3.24 44.38 -3.87
C ASN A 311 2.39 45.60 -4.27
N GLU A 312 1.29 45.36 -4.98
CA GLU A 312 0.33 46.38 -5.42
C GLU A 312 -1.02 46.13 -4.74
N PHE A 313 -1.09 46.37 -3.42
CA PHE A 313 -2.35 46.17 -2.69
C PHE A 313 -3.40 47.22 -3.08
N LEU A 314 -2.97 48.50 -3.14
CA LEU A 314 -3.78 49.63 -3.60
C LEU A 314 -2.88 50.80 -4.00
N SER A 315 -3.27 51.55 -5.04
CA SER A 315 -2.50 52.72 -5.50
C SER A 315 -2.51 53.85 -4.46
N TRP A 316 -1.44 54.65 -4.38
CA TRP A 316 -1.40 55.82 -3.50
C TRP A 316 -2.46 56.86 -3.87
N LYS A 317 -2.75 57.02 -5.16
CA LYS A 317 -3.84 57.86 -5.67
C LYS A 317 -5.17 57.47 -5.04
N ASP A 318 -5.42 56.18 -4.86
CA ASP A 318 -6.64 55.67 -4.25
C ASP A 318 -6.63 55.75 -2.73
N VAL A 319 -5.50 55.41 -2.09
CA VAL A 319 -5.34 55.50 -0.62
C VAL A 319 -5.54 56.93 -0.13
N GLN A 320 -4.98 57.90 -0.85
CA GLN A 320 -5.05 59.33 -0.50
C GLN A 320 -6.34 60.02 -0.95
N ASN A 321 -7.19 59.35 -1.74
CA ASN A 321 -8.44 59.95 -2.20
C ASN A 321 -9.41 60.10 -1.02
N PRO A 322 -9.76 61.33 -0.60
CA PRO A 322 -10.62 61.55 0.57
C PRO A 322 -12.00 60.92 0.43
N SER A 323 -12.50 60.75 -0.80
CA SER A 323 -13.82 60.11 -1.06
C SER A 323 -13.82 58.61 -0.81
N ARG A 324 -12.65 57.95 -0.82
CA ARG A 324 -12.51 56.50 -0.59
C ARG A 324 -12.33 56.12 0.88
N GLY A 325 -11.97 57.08 1.72
CA GLY A 325 -12.01 56.94 3.17
C GLY A 325 -10.98 56.01 3.81
N PHE A 326 -9.93 55.61 3.08
CA PHE A 326 -8.85 54.75 3.60
C PHE A 326 -7.81 55.46 4.47
N LEU A 327 -7.80 56.80 4.43
CA LEU A 327 -6.87 57.63 5.18
C LEU A 327 -7.65 58.75 5.86
N HIS A 328 -7.51 58.87 7.18
CA HIS A 328 -8.13 59.92 7.98
C HIS A 328 -7.13 60.48 8.98
N ASN A 329 -6.86 61.78 8.94
CA ASN A 329 -5.78 62.42 9.70
C ASN A 329 -4.45 61.65 9.53
N ASP A 330 -4.14 61.28 8.29
CA ASP A 330 -2.98 60.46 7.91
C ASP A 330 -2.87 59.12 8.67
N THR A 331 -4.00 58.63 9.18
CA THR A 331 -4.12 57.33 9.83
C THR A 331 -4.85 56.37 8.92
N CYS A 332 -4.28 55.20 8.66
CA CYS A 332 -4.96 54.08 8.00
C CYS A 332 -5.14 52.92 8.97
N ILE A 333 -6.14 52.06 8.72
CA ILE A 333 -6.44 50.90 9.56
C ILE A 333 -6.44 49.66 8.67
N ILE A 334 -5.69 48.64 9.08
CA ILE A 334 -5.61 47.36 8.39
C ILE A 334 -6.09 46.24 9.30
N ASP A 335 -7.01 45.42 8.79
CA ASP A 335 -7.36 44.14 9.38
C ASP A 335 -6.60 43.01 8.68
N ALA A 336 -6.00 42.12 9.47
CA ALA A 336 -5.48 40.84 9.03
C ALA A 336 -6.34 39.71 9.64
N SER A 337 -7.01 38.95 8.77
CA SER A 337 -7.64 37.68 9.15
C SER A 337 -6.67 36.56 8.85
N VAL A 338 -6.37 35.70 9.82
CA VAL A 338 -5.40 34.61 9.66
C VAL A 338 -6.01 33.30 10.15
N CYS A 339 -6.01 32.30 9.28
CA CYS A 339 -6.55 30.96 9.53
C CYS A 339 -5.49 29.92 9.14
N VAL A 340 -4.94 29.22 10.13
CA VAL A 340 -3.96 28.15 9.89
C VAL A 340 -4.70 26.88 9.52
N LEU A 341 -4.56 26.47 8.26
CA LEU A 341 -5.25 25.32 7.69
C LEU A 341 -4.54 24.01 7.99
N GLY A 342 -3.22 24.03 8.18
CA GLY A 342 -2.46 22.82 8.43
C GLY A 342 -0.95 23.00 8.40
N VAL A 343 -0.25 21.89 8.52
CA VAL A 343 1.21 21.82 8.48
C VAL A 343 1.64 20.82 7.42
N ASP A 344 2.58 21.24 6.60
CA ASP A 344 3.22 20.43 5.59
C ASP A 344 4.66 20.11 6.03
N THR A 345 5.00 18.82 6.02
CA THR A 345 6.30 18.32 6.50
C THR A 345 6.94 17.41 5.46
N ILE A 346 8.21 17.67 5.18
CA ILE A 346 9.05 16.81 4.35
C ILE A 346 9.89 15.95 5.30
N ALA A 347 9.77 14.62 5.20
CA ALA A 347 10.58 13.64 5.93
C ALA A 347 11.80 13.24 5.10
#